data_AF-C0ED93-F1
#
_entry.id   AF-C0ED93-F1
#
_cell.length_a   1.000
_cell.length_b   1.000
_cell.length_c   1.000
_cell.angle_alpha   90.00
_cell.angle_beta   90.00
_cell.angle_gamma   90.00
#
_symmetry.space_group_name_H-M   'P 1'
#
loop_
_entity.id
_entity.type
_entity.pdbx_description
1 polymer ?
#
loop_
_entity_poly.entity_id
_entity_poly.type
_entity_poly.pdbx_seq_one_letter_code
_entity_poly.pdbx_strand_id
1 'polypeptide(L)'
;MKKIKLSFALIWHCFIASVSPIIIGFIYMFITGHGKGYGYDLRGEADIYIMIGLVALFFWLAATIPVAVWLSRTFYRIKKMLFWVPILSFFLFFIIGVILIGWQNFISMFGI
;
A
#
# COMPACT_ATOMS: atom_id res chain seq x y z
N MET A 1 -5.10 16.37 -22.93
CA MET A 1 -5.56 16.26 -21.52
C MET A 1 -5.77 14.81 -21.05
N LYS A 2 -6.54 13.95 -21.74
CA LYS A 2 -6.78 12.55 -21.32
C LYS A 2 -5.49 11.71 -21.13
N LYS A 3 -4.52 11.85 -22.06
CA LYS A 3 -3.22 11.16 -21.98
C LYS A 3 -2.41 11.58 -20.74
N ILE A 4 -2.37 12.88 -20.43
CA ILE A 4 -1.65 13.44 -19.28
C ILE A 4 -2.25 12.89 -17.96
N LYS A 5 -3.59 12.90 -17.82
CA LYS A 5 -4.26 12.34 -16.65
C LYS A 5 -3.95 10.85 -16.46
N LEU A 6 -3.91 10.10 -17.56
CA LEU A 6 -3.54 8.68 -17.53
C LEU A 6 -2.08 8.49 -17.08
N SER A 7 -1.14 9.29 -17.59
CA SER A 7 0.26 9.25 -17.18
C SER A 7 0.43 9.53 -15.68
N PHE A 8 -0.21 10.58 -15.15
CA PHE A 8 -0.17 10.88 -13.72
C PHE A 8 -0.77 9.75 -12.87
N ALA A 9 -1.90 9.18 -13.28
CA ALA A 9 -2.53 8.08 -12.58
C ALA A 9 -1.64 6.82 -12.56
N LEU A 10 -0.96 6.52 -13.68
CA LEU A 10 0.00 5.42 -13.74
C LEU A 10 1.21 5.65 -12.83
N ILE A 11 1.80 6.85 -12.87
CA ILE A 11 2.93 7.21 -12.00
C ILE A 11 2.52 7.09 -10.53
N TRP A 12 1.37 7.66 -10.16
CA TRP A 12 0.84 7.56 -8.79
C TRP A 12 0.59 6.12 -8.38
N HIS A 13 -0.03 5.31 -9.24
CA HIS A 13 -0.31 3.90 -8.98
C HIS A 13 0.97 3.10 -8.75
N CYS A 14 1.98 3.25 -9.60
CA CYS A 14 3.26 2.56 -9.45
C CYS A 14 4.01 3.03 -8.19
N PHE A 15 3.97 4.34 -7.91
CA PHE A 15 4.59 4.91 -6.71
C PHE A 15 3.95 4.35 -5.42
N ILE A 16 2.62 4.43 -5.30
CA ILE A 16 1.90 3.89 -4.15
C ILE A 16 2.13 2.39 -4.03
N ALA A 17 2.09 1.62 -5.13
CA ALA A 17 2.39 0.20 -5.11
C ALA A 17 3.80 -0.11 -4.56
N SER A 18 4.81 0.68 -4.95
CA SER A 18 6.20 0.49 -4.52
C SER A 18 6.42 0.81 -3.04
N VAL A 19 5.72 1.81 -2.50
CA VAL A 19 5.83 2.22 -1.09
C VAL A 19 4.86 1.42 -0.18
N SER A 20 3.86 0.76 -0.76
CA SER A 20 2.85 -0.02 -0.04
C SER A 20 3.41 -1.06 0.93
N PRO A 21 4.49 -1.81 0.64
CA PRO A 21 5.00 -2.78 1.61
C PRO A 21 5.40 -2.13 2.94
N ILE A 22 6.03 -0.94 2.91
CA ILE A 22 6.39 -0.17 4.12
C ILE A 22 5.12 0.31 4.83
N ILE A 23 4.19 0.91 4.07
CA ILE A 23 2.96 1.47 4.64
C ILE A 23 2.12 0.37 5.31
N ILE A 24 1.95 -0.77 4.64
CA ILE A 24 1.21 -1.92 5.18
C ILE A 24 1.93 -2.49 6.41
N GLY A 25 3.26 -2.59 6.39
CA GLY A 25 4.03 -3.01 7.56
C GLY A 25 3.78 -2.12 8.77
N PHE A 26 3.85 -0.80 8.63
CA PHE A 26 3.53 0.14 9.72
C PHE A 26 2.07 0.09 10.15
N ILE A 27 1.12 -0.01 9.21
CA ILE A 27 -0.31 -0.17 9.54
C ILE A 27 -0.50 -1.42 10.40
N TYR A 28 0.12 -2.54 10.01
CA TYR A 28 0.04 -3.79 10.76
C TYR A 28 0.64 -3.65 12.16
N MET A 29 1.84 -3.07 12.29
CA MET A 29 2.46 -2.80 13.59
C MET A 29 1.57 -1.94 14.48
N PHE A 30 0.92 -0.91 13.92
CA PHE A 30 0.08 0.00 14.67
C PHE A 30 -1.22 -0.65 15.13
N ILE A 31 -1.93 -1.35 14.23
CA ILE A 31 -3.20 -2.02 14.56
C ILE A 31 -2.99 -3.19 15.53
N THR A 32 -1.82 -3.82 15.54
CA THR A 32 -1.49 -4.89 16.48
C THR A 32 -0.93 -4.40 17.82
N GLY A 33 -0.85 -3.08 18.04
CA GLY A 33 -0.35 -2.52 19.31
C GLY A 33 1.18 -2.64 19.46
N HIS A 34 1.93 -2.62 18.36
CA HIS A 34 3.39 -2.68 18.33
C HIS A 34 4.02 -1.44 17.70
N GLY A 35 3.38 -0.27 17.83
CA GLY A 35 3.84 0.95 17.15
C GLY A 35 5.18 1.53 17.58
N LYS A 36 5.75 1.05 18.69
CA LYS A 36 7.15 1.32 19.10
C LYS A 36 8.11 0.15 18.84
N GLY A 37 7.65 -0.88 18.13
CA GLY A 37 8.39 -2.12 17.88
C GLY A 37 7.91 -3.29 18.70
N TYR A 38 8.24 -4.49 18.23
CA TYR A 38 7.95 -5.74 18.93
C TYR A 38 8.78 -5.85 20.21
N GLY A 39 8.12 -6.23 21.32
CA GLY A 39 8.75 -6.33 22.64
C GLY A 39 8.65 -5.08 23.52
N TYR A 40 8.04 -3.99 23.03
CA TYR A 40 7.74 -2.82 23.84
C TYR A 40 6.30 -2.88 24.40
N ASP A 41 6.15 -2.80 25.73
CA ASP A 41 4.84 -2.71 26.38
C ASP A 41 4.29 -1.28 26.28
N LEU A 42 3.35 -1.06 25.34
CA LEU A 42 2.71 0.24 25.13
C LEU A 42 1.72 0.63 26.25
N ARG A 43 1.27 -0.32 27.08
CA ARG A 43 0.23 -0.08 28.09
C ARG A 43 -0.94 0.72 27.48
N GLY A 44 -1.34 1.82 28.12
CA GLY A 44 -2.43 2.68 27.64
C GLY A 44 -2.15 3.43 26.33
N GLU A 45 -0.92 3.46 25.82
CA GLU A 45 -0.64 4.06 24.50
C GLU A 45 -1.08 3.15 23.35
N ALA A 46 -1.36 1.86 23.60
CA ALA A 46 -1.74 0.90 22.57
C ALA A 46 -2.97 1.38 21.78
N ASP A 47 -3.99 1.92 22.47
CA ASP A 47 -5.22 2.42 21.85
C ASP A 47 -4.94 3.59 20.89
N ILE A 48 -3.99 4.46 21.23
CA ILE A 48 -3.58 5.58 20.38
C ILE A 48 -2.93 5.06 19.10
N TYR A 49 -2.02 4.09 19.22
CA TYR A 49 -1.37 3.48 18.05
C TYR A 49 -2.36 2.72 17.18
N ILE A 50 -3.31 1.99 17.76
CA ILE A 50 -4.37 1.32 17.00
C ILE A 50 -5.17 2.35 16.20
N MET A 51 -5.57 3.46 16.82
CA MET A 51 -6.28 4.55 16.13
C MET A 51 -5.45 5.13 14.98
N ILE A 52 -4.15 5.38 15.20
CA ILE A 52 -3.24 5.85 14.15
C ILE A 52 -3.16 4.84 13.00
N GLY A 53 -3.08 3.54 13.31
CA GLY A 53 -3.07 2.47 12.32
C GLY A 53 -4.33 2.42 11.47
N LEU A 54 -5.51 2.58 12.08
CA LEU A 54 -6.79 2.64 11.36
C LEU A 54 -6.88 3.88 10.46
N VAL A 55 -6.43 5.03 10.94
CA VAL A 55 -6.36 6.27 10.15
C VAL A 55 -5.40 6.10 8.97
N ALA A 56 -4.22 5.53 9.19
CA ALA A 56 -3.25 5.25 8.13
C ALA A 56 -3.80 4.25 7.10
N LEU A 57 -4.54 3.22 7.53
CA LEU A 57 -5.23 2.29 6.65
C LEU A 57 -6.25 3.01 5.76
N PHE A 58 -7.06 3.89 6.34
CA PHE A 58 -8.04 4.67 5.57
C PHE A 58 -7.36 5.51 4.49
N PHE A 59 -6.26 6.22 4.82
CA PHE A 59 -5.52 7.01 3.84
C PHE A 59 -4.86 6.15 2.76
N TRP A 60 -4.28 5.01 3.12
CA TRP A 60 -3.69 4.09 2.15
C TRP A 60 -4.74 3.51 1.18
N LEU A 61 -5.93 3.14 1.68
CA LEU A 61 -7.05 2.70 0.85
C LEU A 61 -7.54 3.82 -0.08
N ALA A 62 -7.69 5.04 0.44
CA ALA A 62 -8.09 6.21 -0.34
C ALA A 62 -7.06 6.60 -1.42
N ALA A 63 -5.78 6.39 -1.17
CA ALA A 63 -4.70 6.63 -2.13
C ALA A 63 -4.64 5.55 -3.23
N THR A 64 -4.96 4.30 -2.88
CA THR A 64 -4.81 3.14 -3.77
C THR A 64 -6.08 2.84 -4.58
N ILE A 65 -7.23 2.67 -3.92
CA ILE A 65 -8.44 2.09 -4.53
C ILE A 65 -9.01 2.97 -5.65
N PRO A 66 -9.24 4.29 -5.47
CA PRO A 66 -9.87 5.11 -6.50
C PRO A 66 -9.05 5.13 -7.80
N VAL A 67 -7.72 5.20 -7.68
CA VAL A 67 -6.81 5.22 -8.84
C VAL A 67 -6.78 3.86 -9.52
N ALA A 68 -6.66 2.76 -8.77
CA ALA A 68 -6.68 1.41 -9.32
C ALA A 68 -8.01 1.11 -10.04
N VAL A 69 -9.15 1.48 -9.45
CA VAL A 69 -10.48 1.31 -10.08
C VAL A 69 -10.59 2.15 -11.35
N TRP A 70 -10.14 3.41 -11.31
CA TRP A 70 -10.18 4.30 -12.47
C TRP A 70 -9.30 3.78 -13.62
N LEU A 71 -8.07 3.35 -13.33
CA LEU A 71 -7.16 2.74 -14.31
C LEU A 71 -7.78 1.47 -14.88
N SER A 72 -8.28 0.57 -14.04
CA SER A 72 -8.86 -0.71 -14.48
C SER A 72 -10.05 -0.50 -15.42
N ARG A 73 -10.94 0.45 -15.10
CA ARG A 73 -12.05 0.85 -16.00
C ARG A 73 -11.55 1.45 -17.31
N THR A 74 -10.49 2.26 -17.25
CA THR A 74 -9.91 2.90 -18.44
C THR A 74 -9.29 1.87 -19.39
N PHE A 75 -8.51 0.93 -18.86
CA PHE A 75 -7.91 -0.15 -19.65
C PHE A 75 -8.96 -1.15 -20.17
N TYR A 76 -9.98 -1.48 -19.36
CA TYR A 76 -11.09 -2.34 -19.80
C TYR A 76 -11.81 -1.79 -21.03
N ARG A 77 -12.05 -0.46 -21.08
CA ARG A 77 -12.68 0.20 -22.23
C ARG A 77 -11.86 0.14 -23.52
N ILE A 78 -10.54 -0.04 -23.42
CA ILE A 78 -9.67 -0.22 -24.59
C ILE A 78 -9.75 -1.68 -25.05
N LYS A 79 -9.54 -2.63 -24.14
CA LYS A 79 -9.68 -4.07 -24.38
C LYS A 79 -9.95 -4.76 -23.05
N LYS A 80 -10.96 -5.62 -23.00
CA LYS A 80 -11.38 -6.33 -21.78
C LYS A 80 -10.23 -7.00 -21.02
N MET A 81 -9.28 -7.61 -21.74
CA MET A 81 -8.11 -8.28 -21.16
C MET A 81 -7.15 -7.32 -20.43
N LEU A 82 -7.08 -6.05 -20.82
CA LEU A 82 -6.20 -5.06 -20.21
C LEU A 82 -6.65 -4.63 -18.80
N PHE A 83 -7.83 -5.04 -18.36
CA PHE A 83 -8.28 -4.87 -16.97
C PHE A 83 -7.27 -5.40 -15.94
N TRP A 84 -6.54 -6.46 -16.29
CA TRP A 84 -5.53 -7.06 -15.40
C TRP A 84 -4.25 -6.23 -15.28
N VAL A 85 -4.00 -5.27 -16.18
CA VAL A 85 -2.74 -4.52 -16.21
C VAL A 85 -2.50 -3.74 -14.90
N PRO A 86 -3.45 -2.93 -14.38
CA PRO A 86 -3.25 -2.22 -13.12
C PRO A 86 -3.08 -3.16 -11.91
N ILE A 87 -3.74 -4.32 -11.93
CA ILE A 87 -3.64 -5.30 -10.85
C ILE A 87 -2.26 -5.95 -10.86
N LEU A 88 -1.82 -6.46 -12.01
CA LEU A 88 -0.51 -7.10 -12.17
C LEU A 88 0.63 -6.10 -11.92
N SER A 89 0.49 -4.86 -12.39
CA SER A 89 1.50 -3.84 -12.11
C SER A 89 1.57 -3.51 -10.62
N PHE A 90 0.44 -3.48 -9.90
CA PHE A 90 0.45 -3.26 -8.46
C PHE A 90 1.28 -4.33 -7.75
N PHE A 91 1.03 -5.62 -8.04
CA PHE A 91 1.82 -6.71 -7.46
C PHE A 91 3.29 -6.66 -7.83
N LEU A 92 3.61 -6.36 -9.09
CA LEU A 92 4.99 -6.24 -9.54
C LEU A 92 5.74 -5.15 -8.76
N PHE A 93 5.16 -3.95 -8.67
CA PHE A 93 5.79 -2.84 -7.94
C PHE A 93 5.80 -3.07 -6.42
N PHE A 94 4.80 -3.77 -5.87
CA PHE A 94 4.81 -4.20 -4.48
C PHE A 94 5.99 -5.14 -4.19
N ILE A 95 6.21 -6.14 -5.04
CA ILE A 95 7.36 -7.07 -4.91
C ILE A 95 8.68 -6.31 -5.03
N ILE A 96 8.78 -5.37 -5.98
CA ILE A 96 9.96 -4.49 -6.09
C ILE A 96 10.18 -3.72 -4.79
N GLY A 97 9.12 -3.16 -4.20
CA GLY A 97 9.18 -2.51 -2.89
C GLY A 97 9.71 -3.43 -1.79
N VAL A 98 9.21 -4.66 -1.70
CA VAL A 98 9.72 -5.66 -0.74
C VAL A 98 11.20 -5.96 -0.96
N ILE A 99 11.63 -6.12 -2.22
CA ILE A 99 13.03 -6.37 -2.56
C ILE A 99 13.93 -5.20 -2.12
N LEU A 100 13.48 -3.96 -2.35
CA LEU A 100 14.23 -2.75 -1.97
C LEU A 100 14.35 -2.55 -0.46
N ILE A 101 13.30 -2.88 0.30
CA ILE A 101 13.30 -2.86 1.77
C ILE A 101 14.21 -3.97 2.32
N GLY A 102 14.26 -5.10 1.60
CA GLY A 102 14.89 -6.33 2.04
C GLY A 102 13.89 -7.24 2.75
N TRP A 103 13.88 -8.52 2.40
CA TRP A 103 12.93 -9.50 2.92
C TRP A 103 12.89 -9.54 4.46
N GLN A 104 14.05 -9.54 5.11
CA GLN A 104 14.16 -9.58 6.57
C GLN A 104 13.56 -8.35 7.24
N ASN A 105 13.80 -7.15 6.68
CA ASN A 105 13.22 -5.92 7.19
C ASN A 105 11.71 -5.85 6.95
N PHE A 106 11.22 -6.47 5.87
CA PHE A 106 9.80 -6.54 5.60
C PHE A 106 9.09 -7.47 6.58
N ILE A 107 9.58 -8.70 6.77
CA ILE A 107 8.94 -9.67 7.69
C ILE A 107 9.03 -9.24 9.16
N SER A 108 10.09 -8.52 9.55
CA SER A 108 10.23 -8.01 10.91
C SER A 108 9.14 -6.98 11.28
N MET A 109 8.57 -6.27 10.30
CA MET A 109 7.39 -5.42 10.52
C MET A 109 6.15 -6.23 10.90
N PHE A 110 6.13 -7.54 10.65
CA PHE A 110 5.05 -8.46 11.04
C PHE A 110 5.36 -9.29 12.29
N GLY A 111 6.51 -9.05 12.93
CA GLY A 111 6.92 -9.74 14.16
C GLY A 111 7.46 -11.15 13.92
N ILE A 112 7.92 -11.41 12.70
CA ILE A 112 8.55 -12.68 12.27
C ILE A 112 10.07 -12.51 12.23
#